data_AF-A0A3A8KAL5-F1
#
_entry.id   AF-A0A3A8KAL5-F1
#
_cell.length_a   1.000
_cell.length_b   1.000
_cell.length_c   1.000
_cell.angle_alpha   90.00
_cell.angle_beta   90.00
_cell.angle_gamma   90.00
#
_symmetry.space_group_name_H-M   'P 1'
#
loop_
_entity.id
_entity.type
_entity.pdbx_description
1 polymer ?
#
loop_
_entity_poly.entity_id
_entity_poly.type
_entity_poly.pdbx_seq_one_letter_code
_entity_poly.pdbx_strand_id
1 'polypeptide(L)'
;MTPDDGPVSSASRLRHGRWLLALVPLVLAGGAFFWWQGSEGAEAPEGAPEPASAPVANPREVARAPAERGGTALAAESAAPSLLSPEAREREARRELWQKRLERAKRSLESYVAATRYPPESRPSREHPDQMELAEPERTRPLSPKASEDGTSDVQLRLKQDKVFVVGDEAVLFSVACEDSRRTPQPCEVVSALAHEAEHMAGAGGVPGVPVTFADMGQGGDAVAGDGMLTGRFQPSKQGFAMFSGTLRVDVRVRSGSVEDSAFFDVLYTPAPPATFTRRVREAVEAGSLDLYLSVQVRKAGRYVVSGRLDDEGGVPFASVSFNEELQEGLQEVKLNVFGKLIRDEAPTFPLTLRDVEGFLLKEMGDPDRELMVTMRGPVHTTREYTLQQFSPAEWRSPERDRYTNELEKDVMEAQKQLDAALSDTPAP
;
A
#
# COMPACT_ATOMS: atom_id res chain seq x y z
N MET A 1 43.54 -23.27 59.83
CA MET A 1 44.03 -24.66 59.74
C MET A 1 43.66 -25.17 58.36
N THR A 2 44.61 -25.13 57.45
CA THR A 2 44.75 -25.94 56.21
C THR A 2 45.04 -27.40 56.62
N PRO A 3 44.87 -28.44 55.75
CA PRO A 3 45.50 -28.61 54.42
C PRO A 3 44.46 -28.84 53.30
N ASP A 4 44.63 -28.36 52.06
CA ASP A 4 45.73 -28.52 51.08
C ASP A 4 45.81 -29.95 50.51
N ASP A 5 45.42 -30.07 49.24
CA ASP A 5 46.07 -30.93 48.24
C ASP A 5 45.59 -30.51 46.84
N GLY A 6 46.48 -29.80 46.14
CA GLY A 6 46.37 -29.50 44.72
C GLY A 6 46.89 -30.65 43.82
N PRO A 7 47.44 -30.35 42.63
CA PRO A 7 46.74 -30.62 41.38
C PRO A 7 47.48 -31.60 40.45
N VAL A 8 46.76 -32.19 39.49
CA VAL A 8 47.38 -32.93 38.37
C VAL A 8 47.23 -32.14 37.08
N SER A 9 48.39 -31.75 36.57
CA SER A 9 48.66 -31.20 35.24
C SER A 9 48.55 -32.26 34.16
N SER A 10 48.06 -31.91 32.97
CA SER A 10 48.74 -32.32 31.73
C SER A 10 48.37 -31.40 30.56
N ALA A 11 49.42 -30.86 29.97
CA ALA A 11 49.44 -30.11 28.73
C ALA A 11 50.22 -30.91 27.68
N SER A 12 49.76 -30.94 26.42
CA SER A 12 50.57 -30.99 25.19
C SER A 12 49.64 -31.06 23.98
N ARG A 13 49.53 -30.00 23.16
CA ARG A 13 50.33 -29.70 21.94
C ARG A 13 50.34 -30.82 20.90
N LEU A 14 49.84 -30.50 19.69
CA LEU A 14 50.51 -30.56 18.36
C LEU A 14 49.41 -30.38 17.29
N ARG A 15 49.30 -29.27 16.55
CA ARG A 15 50.09 -28.82 15.37
C ARG A 15 50.21 -29.88 14.26
N HIS A 16 49.54 -29.62 13.13
CA HIS A 16 49.95 -29.74 11.71
C HIS A 16 48.67 -29.64 10.85
N GLY A 17 48.59 -28.96 9.70
CA GLY A 17 49.55 -28.25 8.88
C GLY A 17 48.80 -27.56 7.73
N ARG A 18 49.34 -26.42 7.26
CA ARG A 18 48.94 -25.68 6.06
C ARG A 18 49.60 -26.32 4.83
N TRP A 19 48.90 -26.45 3.70
CA TRP A 19 49.44 -26.42 2.31
C TRP A 19 48.29 -25.90 1.41
N LEU A 20 48.37 -24.67 0.87
CA LEU A 20 48.76 -24.30 -0.51
C LEU A 20 47.69 -24.70 -1.55
N LEU A 21 47.23 -23.93 -2.54
CA LEU A 21 47.68 -22.71 -3.22
C LEU A 21 46.50 -22.16 -4.04
N ALA A 22 46.60 -20.88 -4.42
CA ALA A 22 45.68 -20.15 -5.29
C ALA A 22 45.52 -20.74 -6.70
N LEU A 23 44.39 -20.44 -7.36
CA LEU A 23 44.31 -20.04 -8.78
C LEU A 23 42.88 -19.55 -9.13
N VAL A 24 42.78 -18.30 -9.59
CA VAL A 24 41.71 -17.68 -10.38
C VAL A 24 42.41 -17.35 -11.72
N PRO A 25 41.82 -17.57 -12.93
CA PRO A 25 40.70 -16.73 -13.39
C PRO A 25 39.72 -17.29 -14.44
N LEU A 26 38.63 -16.53 -14.61
CA LEU A 26 37.89 -16.25 -15.85
C LEU A 26 37.05 -17.36 -16.52
N VAL A 27 35.72 -17.28 -16.34
CA VAL A 27 34.74 -17.33 -17.45
C VAL A 27 33.64 -16.29 -17.18
N LEU A 28 33.80 -15.12 -17.79
CA LEU A 28 32.71 -14.21 -18.14
C LEU A 28 32.18 -14.67 -19.50
N ALA A 29 30.93 -15.12 -19.57
CA ALA A 29 30.01 -15.10 -20.73
C ALA A 29 28.99 -16.23 -20.59
N GLY A 30 27.73 -15.89 -20.28
CA GLY A 30 26.62 -16.85 -20.36
C GLY A 30 25.53 -16.61 -19.31
N GLY A 31 24.82 -15.49 -19.41
CA GLY A 31 23.65 -15.24 -18.54
C GLY A 31 22.77 -14.07 -18.95
N ALA A 32 22.96 -13.50 -20.15
CA ALA A 32 22.19 -12.37 -20.66
C ALA A 32 21.33 -12.76 -21.89
N PHE A 33 20.85 -14.01 -21.96
CA PHE A 33 20.12 -14.51 -23.13
C PHE A 33 18.83 -15.31 -22.83
N PHE A 34 18.29 -15.22 -21.61
CA PHE A 34 17.11 -16.00 -21.22
C PHE A 34 15.90 -15.17 -20.76
N TRP A 35 15.79 -13.92 -21.23
CA TRP A 35 14.64 -13.05 -20.91
C TRP A 35 14.03 -12.36 -22.15
N TRP A 36 14.00 -13.07 -23.29
CA TRP A 36 13.30 -12.58 -24.51
C TRP A 36 12.68 -13.68 -25.39
N GLN A 37 12.47 -14.92 -24.92
CA GLN A 37 11.71 -15.89 -25.72
C GLN A 37 10.66 -16.59 -24.88
N GLY A 38 9.42 -16.10 -24.97
CA GLY A 38 8.30 -16.72 -24.27
C GLY A 38 6.96 -15.99 -24.39
N SER A 39 6.56 -15.53 -25.58
CA SER A 39 5.12 -15.38 -25.91
C SER A 39 4.89 -15.12 -27.41
N GLU A 40 5.28 -16.05 -28.27
CA GLU A 40 4.61 -16.26 -29.56
C GLU A 40 4.22 -17.74 -29.65
N GLY A 41 2.91 -17.99 -29.73
CA GLY A 41 2.34 -19.23 -30.26
C GLY A 41 2.33 -20.45 -29.33
N ALA A 42 1.28 -20.58 -28.51
CA ALA A 42 0.71 -21.89 -28.20
C ALA A 42 -0.82 -21.79 -28.25
N GLU A 43 -1.40 -22.63 -29.10
CA GLU A 43 -2.83 -22.74 -29.40
C GLU A 43 -3.70 -22.91 -28.16
N ALA A 44 -4.87 -22.27 -28.21
CA ALA A 44 -5.91 -22.34 -27.21
C ALA A 44 -6.50 -23.77 -27.09
N PRO A 45 -6.69 -24.28 -25.87
CA PRO A 45 -7.68 -25.32 -25.63
C PRO A 45 -9.09 -24.70 -25.64
N GLU A 46 -9.97 -25.28 -26.46
CA GLU A 46 -11.41 -25.06 -26.47
C GLU A 46 -12.03 -25.12 -25.07
N GLY A 47 -12.91 -24.16 -24.79
CA GLY A 47 -13.90 -24.27 -23.71
C GLY A 47 -13.64 -23.39 -22.49
N ALA A 48 -13.77 -22.07 -22.66
CA ALA A 48 -14.08 -21.17 -21.56
C ALA A 48 -15.14 -20.14 -21.98
N PRO A 49 -16.11 -19.82 -21.10
CA PRO A 49 -17.25 -18.97 -21.38
C PRO A 49 -16.89 -17.48 -21.43
N GLU A 50 -17.62 -16.77 -22.27
CA GLU A 50 -17.53 -15.34 -22.60
C GLU A 50 -17.78 -14.43 -21.37
N PRO A 51 -16.96 -13.39 -21.14
CA PRO A 51 -17.17 -12.44 -20.05
C PRO A 51 -18.31 -11.45 -20.34
N ALA A 52 -19.21 -11.34 -19.35
CA ALA A 52 -20.37 -10.46 -19.34
C ALA A 52 -20.00 -8.97 -19.44
N SER A 53 -20.67 -8.30 -20.38
CA SER A 53 -20.75 -6.85 -20.49
C SER A 53 -21.82 -6.29 -19.54
N ALA A 54 -21.54 -5.16 -18.89
CA ALA A 54 -22.53 -4.36 -18.18
C ALA A 54 -23.50 -3.64 -19.18
N PRO A 55 -24.69 -3.20 -18.74
CA PRO A 55 -25.94 -3.43 -19.46
C PRO A 55 -26.29 -2.35 -20.49
N VAL A 56 -26.75 -2.82 -21.66
CA VAL A 56 -27.56 -2.05 -22.62
C VAL A 56 -29.02 -2.24 -22.25
N ALA A 57 -29.75 -1.14 -22.07
CA ALA A 57 -31.17 -1.14 -21.82
C ALA A 57 -31.94 -1.73 -23.02
N ASN A 58 -32.70 -2.80 -22.78
CA ASN A 58 -33.58 -3.43 -23.76
C ASN A 58 -34.86 -2.59 -23.99
N PRO A 59 -35.29 -2.37 -25.23
CA PRO A 59 -36.65 -1.92 -25.53
C PRO A 59 -37.60 -3.11 -25.51
N ARG A 60 -38.67 -3.01 -24.71
CA ARG A 60 -39.81 -3.94 -24.74
C ARG A 60 -40.87 -3.41 -25.71
N GLU A 61 -41.30 -4.33 -26.55
CA GLU A 61 -42.19 -4.25 -27.71
C GLU A 61 -43.67 -4.15 -27.33
N VAL A 62 -44.46 -3.30 -28.01
CA VAL A 62 -45.90 -3.53 -28.26
C VAL A 62 -46.36 -2.94 -29.61
N ALA A 63 -46.49 -3.83 -30.60
CA ALA A 63 -47.57 -4.04 -31.58
C ALA A 63 -48.34 -2.90 -32.33
N ARG A 64 -48.41 -3.13 -33.67
CA ARG A 64 -49.52 -2.98 -34.66
C ARG A 64 -49.89 -1.61 -35.32
N ALA A 65 -49.49 -1.51 -36.60
CA ALA A 65 -50.13 -1.05 -37.87
C ALA A 65 -51.52 -0.35 -37.90
N PRO A 66 -51.96 0.27 -39.04
CA PRO A 66 -51.28 1.03 -40.11
C PRO A 66 -51.96 2.40 -40.45
N ALA A 67 -51.26 3.22 -41.24
CA ALA A 67 -51.70 4.25 -42.20
C ALA A 67 -52.98 5.07 -41.97
N GLU A 68 -52.83 6.39 -41.78
CA GLU A 68 -53.65 7.40 -42.48
C GLU A 68 -52.82 8.62 -42.87
N ARG A 69 -53.10 9.12 -44.08
CA ARG A 69 -52.52 10.34 -44.68
C ARG A 69 -53.05 11.59 -43.99
N GLY A 70 -52.18 12.55 -43.76
CA GLY A 70 -52.58 13.93 -43.47
C GLY A 70 -51.36 14.81 -43.35
N GLY A 71 -51.00 15.51 -44.43
CA GLY A 71 -49.87 16.43 -44.42
C GLY A 71 -50.14 17.67 -43.57
N THR A 72 -49.09 18.24 -43.01
CA THR A 72 -48.62 19.61 -43.32
C THR A 72 -47.33 19.88 -42.56
N ALA A 73 -46.39 20.49 -43.28
CA ALA A 73 -45.05 20.80 -42.84
C ALA A 73 -45.03 21.86 -41.74
N LEU A 74 -44.10 21.72 -40.79
CA LEU A 74 -43.52 22.85 -40.05
C LEU A 74 -42.05 22.53 -39.74
N ALA A 75 -41.19 23.24 -40.48
CA ALA A 75 -39.84 23.68 -40.14
C ALA A 75 -38.89 22.66 -39.47
N ALA A 76 -38.10 22.00 -40.32
CA ALA A 76 -36.73 21.68 -39.96
C ALA A 76 -36.01 23.01 -39.71
N GLU A 77 -35.63 23.25 -38.46
CA GLU A 77 -34.74 24.33 -38.07
C GLU A 77 -33.38 24.04 -38.72
N SER A 78 -33.19 24.66 -39.90
CA SER A 78 -31.99 24.53 -40.70
C SER A 78 -30.82 25.03 -39.88
N ALA A 79 -29.91 24.12 -39.52
CA ALA A 79 -28.55 24.47 -39.17
C ALA A 79 -28.04 25.45 -40.22
N ALA A 80 -27.69 26.67 -39.79
CA ALA A 80 -27.19 27.71 -40.68
C ALA A 80 -26.05 27.13 -41.55
N PRO A 81 -26.09 27.31 -42.88
CA PRO A 81 -25.03 26.81 -43.74
C PRO A 81 -23.72 27.52 -43.36
N SER A 82 -22.72 26.75 -42.93
CA SER A 82 -21.37 27.27 -42.71
C SER A 82 -20.90 27.98 -43.99
N LEU A 83 -20.48 29.24 -43.87
CA LEU A 83 -20.01 30.09 -44.98
C LEU A 83 -18.68 29.63 -45.61
N LEU A 84 -18.15 28.49 -45.19
CA LEU A 84 -16.84 27.95 -45.54
C LEU A 84 -16.97 26.87 -46.62
N SER A 85 -16.07 26.87 -47.59
CA SER A 85 -15.95 25.78 -48.56
C SER A 85 -15.69 24.44 -47.84
N PRO A 86 -16.08 23.29 -48.42
CA PRO A 86 -15.78 21.98 -47.84
C PRO A 86 -14.29 21.81 -47.48
N GLU A 87 -13.38 22.28 -48.34
CA GLU A 87 -11.94 22.27 -48.11
C GLU A 87 -11.49 23.18 -46.96
N ALA A 88 -12.16 24.31 -46.74
CA ALA A 88 -11.89 25.17 -45.59
C ALA A 88 -12.33 24.50 -44.28
N ARG A 89 -13.48 23.82 -44.28
CA ARG A 89 -13.97 23.06 -43.12
C ARG A 89 -13.06 21.89 -42.76
N GLU A 90 -12.57 21.15 -43.75
CA GLU A 90 -11.62 20.05 -43.52
C GLU A 90 -10.29 20.54 -42.93
N ARG A 91 -9.80 21.70 -43.39
CA ARG A 91 -8.57 22.31 -42.85
C ARG A 91 -8.75 22.79 -41.42
N GLU A 92 -9.87 23.44 -41.11
CA GLU A 92 -10.19 23.84 -39.73
C GLU A 92 -10.32 22.62 -38.82
N ALA A 93 -11.06 21.60 -39.24
CA ALA A 93 -11.19 20.35 -38.48
C ALA A 93 -9.83 19.68 -38.25
N ARG A 94 -8.94 19.67 -39.25
CA ARG A 94 -7.58 19.15 -39.12
C ARG A 94 -6.74 19.97 -38.13
N ARG A 95 -6.82 21.30 -38.17
CA ARG A 95 -6.15 22.18 -37.20
C ARG A 95 -6.62 21.92 -35.78
N GLU A 96 -7.93 21.92 -35.56
CA GLU A 96 -8.51 21.66 -34.23
C GLU A 96 -8.13 20.28 -33.69
N LEU A 97 -8.12 19.26 -34.55
CA LEU A 97 -7.69 17.92 -34.17
C LEU A 97 -6.24 17.91 -33.70
N TRP A 98 -5.32 18.51 -34.47
CA TRP A 98 -3.91 18.53 -34.12
C TRP A 98 -3.61 19.43 -32.91
N GLN A 99 -4.35 20.52 -32.73
CA GLN A 99 -4.30 21.31 -31.51
C GLN A 99 -4.68 20.49 -30.27
N LYS A 100 -5.81 19.77 -30.32
CA LYS A 100 -6.25 18.88 -29.23
C LYS A 100 -5.22 17.77 -28.95
N ARG A 101 -4.58 17.23 -29.99
CA ARG A 101 -3.51 16.22 -29.85
C ARG A 101 -2.25 16.79 -29.20
N LEU A 102 -1.83 17.99 -29.60
CA LEU A 102 -0.69 18.69 -29.01
C LEU A 102 -0.94 19.00 -27.53
N GLU A 103 -2.13 19.51 -27.18
CA GLU A 103 -2.52 19.77 -25.79
C GLU A 103 -2.54 18.49 -24.95
N ARG A 104 -2.98 17.36 -25.52
CA ARG A 104 -2.90 16.07 -24.83
C ARG A 104 -1.45 15.62 -24.64
N ALA A 105 -0.62 15.67 -25.68
CA ALA A 105 0.78 15.27 -25.61
C ALA A 105 1.57 16.09 -24.58
N LYS A 106 1.37 17.42 -24.57
CA LYS A 106 1.97 18.32 -23.57
C LYS A 106 1.55 17.96 -22.15
N ARG A 107 0.25 17.75 -21.93
CA ARG A 107 -0.27 17.32 -20.61
C ARG A 107 0.30 15.98 -20.16
N SER A 108 0.42 15.01 -21.07
CA SER A 108 1.02 13.71 -20.76
C SER A 108 2.49 13.85 -20.34
N LEU A 109 3.28 14.62 -21.09
CA LEU A 109 4.68 14.89 -20.76
C LEU A 109 4.83 15.60 -19.41
N GLU A 110 4.07 16.68 -19.21
CA GLU A 110 4.09 17.46 -17.96
C GLU A 110 3.69 16.60 -16.76
N SER A 111 2.62 15.82 -16.89
CA SER A 111 2.16 14.91 -15.82
C SER A 111 3.20 13.84 -15.50
N TYR A 112 3.84 13.27 -16.53
CA TYR A 112 4.88 12.26 -16.35
C TYR A 112 6.13 12.83 -15.65
N VAL A 113 6.61 13.99 -16.11
CA VAL A 113 7.77 14.66 -15.50
C VAL A 113 7.49 15.04 -14.05
N ALA A 114 6.29 15.56 -13.76
CA ALA A 114 5.88 15.89 -12.39
C ALA A 114 5.81 14.64 -11.49
N ALA A 115 5.19 13.55 -11.97
CA ALA A 115 5.03 12.32 -11.19
C ALA A 115 6.35 11.57 -10.93
N THR A 116 7.34 11.73 -11.83
CA THR A 116 8.64 11.04 -11.77
C THR A 116 9.79 11.92 -11.29
N ARG A 117 9.49 13.08 -10.71
CA ARG A 117 10.47 14.02 -10.17
C ARG A 117 11.32 13.42 -9.03
N TYR A 118 10.70 12.55 -8.23
CA TYR A 118 11.29 11.86 -7.08
C TYR A 118 11.33 10.34 -7.32
N PRO A 119 12.28 9.60 -6.72
CA PRO A 119 12.28 8.14 -6.80
C PRO A 119 11.01 7.55 -6.16
N PRO A 120 10.58 6.35 -6.57
CA PRO A 120 9.41 5.67 -5.96
C PRO A 120 9.61 5.40 -4.47
N GLU A 121 10.85 5.24 -4.00
CA GLU A 121 11.21 5.00 -2.60
C GLU A 121 11.20 6.26 -1.72
N SER A 122 10.97 7.45 -2.30
CA SER A 122 10.98 8.72 -1.56
C SER A 122 9.92 9.65 -2.11
N ARG A 123 8.74 9.67 -1.48
CA ARG A 123 7.56 10.41 -1.95
C ARG A 123 7.12 11.48 -0.97
N PRO A 124 6.63 12.64 -1.44
CA PRO A 124 6.08 13.65 -0.56
C PRO A 124 4.78 13.15 0.09
N SER A 125 4.53 13.55 1.33
CA SER A 125 3.33 13.14 2.10
C SER A 125 2.02 13.51 1.39
N ARG A 126 1.99 14.64 0.66
CA ARG A 126 0.82 15.14 -0.07
C ARG A 126 0.32 14.23 -1.19
N GLU A 127 1.14 13.32 -1.70
CA GLU A 127 0.71 12.37 -2.73
C GLU A 127 -0.04 11.16 -2.15
N HIS A 128 0.28 10.79 -0.91
CA HIS A 128 -0.28 9.63 -0.22
C HIS A 128 -0.59 9.98 1.25
N PRO A 129 -1.57 10.87 1.49
CA PRO A 129 -1.90 11.31 2.86
C PRO A 129 -2.43 10.15 3.72
N ASP A 130 -3.09 9.18 3.10
CA ASP A 130 -3.56 7.94 3.73
C ASP A 130 -2.41 7.06 4.26
N GLN A 131 -1.23 7.15 3.64
CA GLN A 131 -0.05 6.42 4.09
C GLN A 131 0.69 7.11 5.24
N MET A 132 0.29 8.32 5.67
CA MET A 132 0.94 9.07 6.75
C MET A 132 0.47 8.69 8.16
N GLU A 133 -0.60 7.90 8.24
CA GLU A 133 -1.12 7.34 9.47
C GLU A 133 -0.98 5.82 9.45
N LEU A 134 -0.82 5.21 10.63
CA LEU A 134 -0.89 3.76 10.73
C LEU A 134 -2.32 3.32 10.44
N ALA A 135 -2.47 2.20 9.74
CA ALA A 135 -3.79 1.63 9.52
C ALA A 135 -4.41 1.16 10.85
N GLU A 136 -5.38 1.92 11.35
CA GLU A 136 -6.27 1.55 12.46
C GLU A 136 -7.69 1.40 11.89
N PRO A 137 -8.05 0.22 11.34
CA PRO A 137 -9.33 0.04 10.67
C PRO A 137 -10.49 0.37 11.59
N GLU A 138 -11.36 1.24 11.10
CA GLU A 138 -12.63 1.57 11.72
C GLU A 138 -13.74 1.40 10.69
N ARG A 139 -14.83 0.77 11.11
CA ARG A 139 -16.01 0.60 10.26
C ARG A 139 -17.28 0.72 11.08
N THR A 140 -18.24 1.42 10.52
CA THR A 140 -19.59 1.53 11.06
C THR A 140 -20.56 0.91 10.07
N ARG A 141 -21.50 0.12 10.59
CA ARG A 141 -22.56 -0.53 9.81
C ARG A 141 -23.82 -0.66 10.67
N PRO A 142 -25.02 -0.87 10.10
CA PRO A 142 -26.18 -1.20 10.91
C PRO A 142 -25.91 -2.43 11.77
N LEU A 143 -26.32 -2.40 13.05
CA LEU A 143 -26.16 -3.56 13.94
C LEU A 143 -26.92 -4.76 13.38
N SER A 144 -28.18 -4.55 12.97
CA SER A 144 -28.96 -5.52 12.19
C SER A 144 -29.38 -4.91 10.85
N PRO A 145 -28.86 -5.41 9.72
CA PRO A 145 -29.26 -4.96 8.38
C PRO A 145 -30.77 -5.05 8.18
N LYS A 146 -31.37 -6.18 8.59
CA LYS A 146 -32.82 -6.40 8.49
C LYS A 146 -33.63 -5.41 9.30
N ALA A 147 -33.27 -5.17 10.57
CA ALA A 147 -34.01 -4.23 11.41
C ALA A 147 -33.89 -2.79 10.88
N SER A 148 -32.75 -2.45 10.27
CA SER A 148 -32.52 -1.16 9.61
C SER A 148 -33.33 -1.01 8.32
N GLU A 149 -33.42 -2.06 7.49
CA GLU A 149 -34.24 -2.06 6.27
C GLU A 149 -35.73 -1.94 6.59
N ASP A 150 -36.19 -2.64 7.63
CA ASP A 150 -37.57 -2.59 8.10
C ASP A 150 -37.90 -1.29 8.87
N GLY A 151 -36.91 -0.42 9.12
CA GLY A 151 -37.07 0.84 9.87
C GLY A 151 -37.38 0.65 11.35
N THR A 152 -37.14 -0.55 11.88
CA THR A 152 -37.44 -0.93 13.28
C THR A 152 -36.29 -0.62 14.25
N SER A 153 -35.09 -0.34 13.73
CA SER A 153 -33.93 0.09 14.50
C SER A 153 -33.03 0.98 13.66
N ASP A 154 -32.46 2.03 14.26
CA ASP A 154 -31.44 2.88 13.66
C ASP A 154 -30.04 2.68 14.28
N VAL A 155 -29.90 1.64 15.11
CA VAL A 155 -28.63 1.33 15.80
C VAL A 155 -27.57 0.90 14.80
N GLN A 156 -26.46 1.63 14.82
CA GLN A 156 -25.21 1.35 14.14
C GLN A 156 -24.23 0.68 15.10
N LEU A 157 -23.51 -0.30 14.57
CA LEU A 157 -22.39 -0.98 15.19
C LEU A 157 -21.09 -0.39 14.66
N ARG A 158 -20.33 0.25 15.54
CA ARG A 158 -18.99 0.78 15.28
C ARG A 158 -17.95 -0.22 15.78
N LEU A 159 -17.06 -0.61 14.88
CA LEU A 159 -16.00 -1.59 15.11
C LEU A 159 -14.67 -0.93 14.80
N LYS A 160 -13.75 -0.94 15.77
CA LYS A 160 -12.38 -0.46 15.58
C LYS A 160 -11.38 -1.55 15.97
N GLN A 161 -10.25 -1.62 15.26
CA GLN A 161 -9.09 -2.38 15.72
C GLN A 161 -7.82 -1.53 15.61
N ASP A 162 -6.93 -1.62 16.59
CA ASP A 162 -5.70 -0.80 16.61
C ASP A 162 -4.65 -1.28 15.58
N LYS A 163 -4.73 -2.54 15.14
CA LYS A 163 -3.92 -3.11 14.05
C LYS A 163 -4.58 -4.32 13.40
N VAL A 164 -4.24 -4.59 12.15
CA VAL A 164 -4.58 -5.84 11.43
C VAL A 164 -3.47 -6.87 11.54
N PHE A 165 -2.23 -6.39 11.50
CA PHE A 165 -1.02 -7.19 11.50
C PHE A 165 -0.53 -7.40 12.94
N VAL A 166 -0.36 -8.65 13.34
CA VAL A 166 0.09 -9.01 14.70
C VAL A 166 1.26 -9.97 14.60
N VAL A 167 2.35 -9.64 15.29
CA VAL A 167 3.60 -10.41 15.20
C VAL A 167 4.03 -10.93 16.57
N GLY A 168 4.22 -12.25 16.67
CA GLY A 168 4.70 -12.92 17.87
C GLY A 168 3.93 -12.56 19.15
N ASP A 169 4.60 -11.88 20.08
CA ASP A 169 4.04 -11.52 21.40
C ASP A 169 3.17 -10.25 21.40
N GLU A 170 2.93 -9.65 20.24
CA GLU A 170 2.00 -8.54 20.13
C GLU A 170 0.58 -8.92 20.51
N ALA A 171 -0.16 -7.93 20.98
CA ALA A 171 -1.60 -8.01 21.14
C ALA A 171 -2.26 -6.96 20.25
N VAL A 172 -3.49 -7.27 19.86
CA VAL A 172 -4.41 -6.37 19.18
C VAL A 172 -5.53 -5.99 20.14
N LEU A 173 -5.97 -4.74 20.03
CA LEU A 173 -7.11 -4.19 20.73
C LEU A 173 -8.26 -4.02 19.75
N PHE A 174 -9.42 -4.53 20.13
CA PHE A 174 -10.67 -4.37 19.40
C PHE A 174 -11.60 -3.48 20.23
N SER A 175 -12.38 -2.66 19.56
CA SER A 175 -13.41 -1.87 20.21
C SER A 175 -14.74 -2.05 19.50
N VAL A 176 -15.80 -2.16 20.31
CA VAL A 176 -17.18 -2.34 19.89
C VAL A 176 -18.01 -1.27 20.58
N ALA A 177 -18.73 -0.47 19.80
CA ALA A 177 -19.67 0.51 20.31
C ALA A 177 -20.97 0.46 19.50
N CYS A 178 -22.07 0.79 20.16
CA CYS A 178 -23.38 0.93 19.52
C CYS A 178 -23.75 2.41 19.55
N GLU A 179 -24.14 2.96 18.41
CA GLU A 179 -24.55 4.37 18.27
C GLU A 179 -25.85 4.46 17.46
N ASP A 180 -26.63 5.52 17.62
CA ASP A 180 -27.81 5.75 16.78
C ASP A 180 -27.45 6.51 15.48
N SER A 181 -28.44 6.80 14.65
CA SER A 181 -28.28 7.58 13.41
C SER A 181 -27.70 8.99 13.61
N ARG A 182 -27.73 9.51 14.84
CA ARG A 182 -27.19 10.82 15.24
C ARG A 182 -25.83 10.71 15.94
N ARG A 183 -25.22 9.51 15.96
CA ARG A 183 -23.98 9.19 16.68
C ARG A 183 -24.09 9.36 18.20
N THR A 184 -25.30 9.20 18.73
CA THR A 184 -25.50 9.16 20.18
C THR A 184 -25.18 7.76 20.68
N PRO A 185 -24.34 7.58 21.72
CA PRO A 185 -24.06 6.28 22.30
C PRO A 185 -25.35 5.56 22.73
N GLN A 186 -25.44 4.27 22.42
CA GLN A 186 -26.54 3.38 22.80
C GLN A 186 -26.01 2.25 23.70
N PRO A 187 -26.83 1.69 24.60
CA PRO A 187 -26.44 0.53 25.39
C PRO A 187 -25.98 -0.61 24.48
N CYS A 188 -24.76 -1.07 24.68
CA CYS A 188 -24.10 -2.08 23.85
C CYS A 188 -23.59 -3.20 24.76
N GLU A 189 -23.74 -4.44 24.32
CA GLU A 189 -23.25 -5.60 25.05
C GLU A 189 -22.64 -6.60 24.08
N VAL A 190 -21.44 -7.09 24.38
CA VAL A 190 -20.84 -8.23 23.70
C VAL A 190 -21.30 -9.51 24.41
N VAL A 191 -22.24 -10.21 23.81
CA VAL A 191 -22.84 -11.44 24.35
C VAL A 191 -21.85 -12.61 24.32
N SER A 192 -21.06 -12.68 23.26
CA SER A 192 -19.99 -13.67 23.11
C SER A 192 -18.94 -13.18 22.14
N ALA A 193 -17.66 -13.48 22.40
CA ALA A 193 -16.61 -13.33 21.40
C ALA A 193 -15.63 -14.50 21.44
N LEU A 194 -15.29 -15.04 20.26
CA LEU A 194 -14.47 -16.23 20.09
C LEU A 194 -13.44 -15.99 18.98
N ALA A 195 -12.17 -16.24 19.29
CA ALA A 195 -11.07 -16.22 18.34
C ALA A 195 -10.80 -17.63 17.79
N HIS A 196 -10.65 -17.78 16.48
CA HIS A 196 -10.33 -19.03 15.81
C HIS A 196 -9.62 -18.78 14.46
N GLU A 197 -9.20 -19.85 13.80
CA GLU A 197 -8.67 -19.78 12.44
C GLU A 197 -9.77 -19.34 11.46
N ALA A 198 -9.47 -18.41 10.56
CA ALA A 198 -10.46 -17.95 9.58
C ALA A 198 -10.84 -19.07 8.61
N GLU A 199 -12.11 -19.12 8.20
CA GLU A 199 -12.69 -20.23 7.42
C GLU A 199 -12.02 -20.49 6.07
N HIS A 200 -11.40 -19.47 5.46
CA HIS A 200 -10.68 -19.60 4.19
C HIS A 200 -9.30 -20.25 4.33
N MET A 201 -8.79 -20.42 5.55
CA MET A 201 -7.49 -21.02 5.78
C MET A 201 -7.54 -22.54 5.56
N ALA A 202 -6.50 -23.09 4.95
CA ALA A 202 -6.38 -24.53 4.78
C ALA A 202 -6.29 -25.23 6.15
N GLY A 203 -7.24 -26.13 6.43
CA GLY A 203 -7.32 -26.84 7.72
C GLY A 203 -8.13 -26.13 8.81
N ALA A 204 -8.82 -25.03 8.48
CA ALA A 204 -9.66 -24.29 9.41
C ALA A 204 -10.76 -25.18 10.07
N GLY A 205 -11.11 -24.83 11.31
CA GLY A 205 -12.15 -25.53 12.09
C GLY A 205 -11.65 -26.70 12.94
N GLY A 206 -10.34 -26.98 12.95
CA GLY A 206 -9.74 -28.06 13.75
C GLY A 206 -9.57 -27.77 15.24
N VAL A 207 -9.64 -26.49 15.66
CA VAL A 207 -9.39 -26.05 17.04
C VAL A 207 -10.62 -25.32 17.60
N PRO A 208 -11.07 -25.63 18.83
CA PRO A 208 -12.11 -24.86 19.50
C PRO A 208 -11.74 -23.40 19.63
N GLY A 209 -12.69 -22.51 19.36
CA GLY A 209 -12.48 -21.07 19.51
C GLY A 209 -12.11 -20.68 20.95
N VAL A 210 -11.24 -19.69 21.09
CA VAL A 210 -10.77 -19.18 22.38
C VAL A 210 -11.53 -17.91 22.75
N PRO A 211 -12.11 -17.81 23.96
CA PRO A 211 -12.88 -16.62 24.33
C PRO A 211 -12.02 -15.36 24.37
N VAL A 212 -12.57 -14.26 23.86
CA VAL A 212 -12.02 -12.91 23.99
C VAL A 212 -12.99 -12.10 24.83
N THR A 213 -12.52 -11.55 25.95
CA THR A 213 -13.36 -10.75 26.84
C THR A 213 -13.38 -9.29 26.38
N PHE A 214 -14.57 -8.71 26.31
CA PHE A 214 -14.79 -7.29 26.04
C PHE A 214 -15.35 -6.62 27.31
N ALA A 215 -14.81 -5.46 27.65
CA ALA A 215 -15.24 -4.69 28.81
C ALA A 215 -15.02 -3.19 28.60
N ASP A 216 -15.81 -2.38 29.30
CA ASP A 216 -15.71 -0.92 29.38
C ASP A 216 -15.41 -0.56 30.84
N MET A 217 -14.12 -0.66 31.22
CA MET A 217 -13.64 -0.59 32.61
C MET A 217 -12.44 0.35 32.77
N GLY A 218 -12.00 1.04 31.71
CA GLY A 218 -10.77 1.85 31.70
C GLY A 218 -9.50 1.02 31.93
N GLN A 219 -9.51 -0.26 31.54
CA GLN A 219 -8.41 -1.20 31.71
C GLN A 219 -8.21 -2.05 30.44
N GLY A 220 -7.04 -2.69 30.32
CA GLY A 220 -6.80 -3.67 29.25
C GLY A 220 -6.71 -3.10 27.83
N GLY A 221 -6.54 -1.78 27.70
CA GLY A 221 -6.54 -1.06 26.41
C GLY A 221 -7.71 -0.08 26.27
N ASP A 222 -8.70 -0.19 27.14
CA ASP A 222 -9.78 0.79 27.25
C ASP A 222 -9.28 2.08 27.91
N ALA A 223 -9.55 3.22 27.26
CA ALA A 223 -9.04 4.53 27.68
C ALA A 223 -9.90 5.20 28.76
N VAL A 224 -11.23 5.00 28.72
CA VAL A 224 -12.18 5.71 29.59
C VAL A 224 -13.27 4.75 30.02
N ALA A 225 -13.35 4.47 31.32
CA ALA A 225 -14.39 3.60 31.85
C ALA A 225 -15.79 4.24 31.76
N GLY A 226 -16.76 3.46 31.29
CA GLY A 226 -18.18 3.79 31.20
C GLY A 226 -18.54 4.72 30.05
N ASP A 227 -17.70 4.82 29.01
CA ASP A 227 -17.96 5.67 27.84
C ASP A 227 -18.80 4.98 26.75
N GLY A 228 -19.13 3.69 26.94
CA GLY A 228 -19.88 2.88 26.00
C GLY A 228 -19.02 2.19 24.92
N MET A 229 -17.68 2.29 25.01
CA MET A 229 -16.74 1.66 24.10
C MET A 229 -16.16 0.37 24.72
N LEU A 230 -16.81 -0.76 24.43
CA LEU A 230 -16.35 -2.06 24.90
C LEU A 230 -15.03 -2.44 24.22
N THR A 231 -13.98 -2.66 25.00
CA THR A 231 -12.66 -3.02 24.48
C THR A 231 -12.30 -4.46 24.81
N GLY A 232 -11.83 -5.19 23.79
CA GLY A 232 -11.32 -6.54 23.91
C GLY A 232 -9.84 -6.61 23.52
N ARG A 233 -9.07 -7.43 24.25
CA ARG A 233 -7.65 -7.65 23.98
C ARG A 233 -7.41 -9.08 23.54
N PHE A 234 -6.71 -9.26 22.43
CA PHE A 234 -6.33 -10.57 21.92
C PHE A 234 -4.82 -10.66 21.65
N GLN A 235 -4.18 -11.67 22.22
CA GLN A 235 -2.77 -12.00 22.06
C GLN A 235 -2.64 -13.44 21.57
N PRO A 236 -2.55 -13.68 20.25
CA PRO A 236 -2.57 -15.02 19.67
C PRO A 236 -1.55 -15.99 20.29
N SER A 237 -0.32 -15.52 20.51
CA SER A 237 0.79 -16.29 21.10
C SER A 237 0.51 -16.85 22.49
N LYS A 238 -0.35 -16.20 23.28
CA LYS A 238 -0.71 -16.62 24.64
C LYS A 238 -2.08 -17.29 24.72
N GLN A 239 -2.82 -17.30 23.63
CA GLN A 239 -4.22 -17.74 23.57
C GLN A 239 -4.41 -18.88 22.57
N GLY A 240 -3.44 -19.82 22.50
CA GLY A 240 -3.59 -21.07 21.75
C GLY A 240 -3.11 -21.03 20.29
N PHE A 241 -2.63 -19.89 19.79
CA PHE A 241 -2.23 -19.72 18.39
C PHE A 241 -0.71 -19.55 18.22
N ALA A 242 0.12 -19.88 19.21
CA ALA A 242 1.57 -19.65 19.18
C ALA A 242 2.29 -20.21 17.94
N MET A 243 1.79 -21.33 17.40
CA MET A 243 2.36 -22.00 16.22
C MET A 243 1.60 -21.72 14.93
N PHE A 244 0.49 -20.98 14.99
CA PHE A 244 -0.33 -20.66 13.84
C PHE A 244 0.29 -19.51 13.04
N SER A 245 0.17 -19.55 11.72
CA SER A 245 0.57 -18.46 10.82
C SER A 245 -0.52 -18.30 9.77
N GLY A 246 -1.10 -17.11 9.68
CA GLY A 246 -2.21 -16.85 8.76
C GLY A 246 -3.28 -15.94 9.35
N THR A 247 -4.47 -15.99 8.77
CA THR A 247 -5.61 -15.17 9.20
C THR A 247 -6.34 -15.82 10.38
N LEU A 248 -6.42 -15.09 11.50
CA LEU A 248 -7.27 -15.39 12.64
C LEU A 248 -8.53 -14.52 12.57
N ARG A 249 -9.67 -15.09 12.93
CA ARG A 249 -10.95 -14.40 13.03
C ARG A 249 -11.40 -14.33 14.48
N VAL A 250 -11.89 -13.18 14.91
CA VAL A 250 -12.57 -12.97 16.19
C VAL A 250 -14.03 -12.67 15.91
N ASP A 251 -14.88 -13.68 15.99
CA ASP A 251 -16.33 -13.51 15.89
C ASP A 251 -16.88 -12.90 17.17
N VAL A 252 -17.76 -11.91 17.04
CA VAL A 252 -18.36 -11.15 18.14
C VAL A 252 -19.86 -11.09 17.92
N ARG A 253 -20.65 -11.52 18.90
CA ARG A 253 -22.10 -11.33 18.93
C ARG A 253 -22.43 -10.13 19.81
N VAL A 254 -23.10 -9.15 19.24
CA VAL A 254 -23.36 -7.85 19.87
C VAL A 254 -24.86 -7.63 19.98
N ARG A 255 -25.29 -7.11 21.13
CA ARG A 255 -26.68 -6.79 21.43
C ARG A 255 -26.83 -5.33 21.83
N SER A 256 -27.89 -4.70 21.35
CA SER A 256 -28.36 -3.38 21.78
C SER A 256 -29.88 -3.37 21.81
N GLY A 257 -30.46 -3.23 23.01
CA GLY A 257 -31.91 -3.35 23.21
C GLY A 257 -32.44 -4.71 22.75
N SER A 258 -33.40 -4.70 21.81
CA SER A 258 -34.00 -5.91 21.23
C SER A 258 -33.29 -6.45 19.98
N VAL A 259 -32.21 -5.79 19.55
CA VAL A 259 -31.47 -6.15 18.34
C VAL A 259 -30.18 -6.84 18.72
N GLU A 260 -29.90 -7.97 18.07
CA GLU A 260 -28.69 -8.75 18.27
C GLU A 260 -28.20 -9.29 16.91
N ASP A 261 -26.90 -9.18 16.64
CA ASP A 261 -26.30 -9.67 15.40
C ASP A 261 -24.80 -10.00 15.61
N SER A 262 -24.17 -10.64 14.62
CA SER A 262 -22.74 -10.99 14.65
C SER A 262 -21.87 -10.12 13.75
N ALA A 263 -20.69 -9.79 14.23
CA ALA A 263 -19.61 -9.17 13.48
C ALA A 263 -18.30 -9.93 13.72
N PHE A 264 -17.24 -9.60 13.00
CA PHE A 264 -15.96 -10.29 13.15
C PHE A 264 -14.76 -9.37 12.97
N PHE A 265 -13.63 -9.61 13.64
CA PHE A 265 -12.37 -8.94 13.32
C PHE A 265 -11.43 -9.95 12.67
N ASP A 266 -10.70 -9.54 11.64
CA ASP A 266 -9.64 -10.36 11.05
C ASP A 266 -8.27 -9.82 11.47
N VAL A 267 -7.38 -10.75 11.79
CA VAL A 267 -6.01 -10.51 12.24
C VAL A 267 -5.06 -11.36 11.41
N LEU A 268 -4.11 -10.72 10.74
CA LEU A 268 -3.05 -11.41 10.01
C LEU A 268 -1.88 -11.65 10.96
N TYR A 269 -1.76 -12.90 11.42
CA TYR A 269 -0.82 -13.28 12.47
C TYR A 269 0.43 -13.95 11.91
N THR A 270 1.60 -13.41 12.28
CA THR A 270 2.91 -14.02 12.04
C THR A 270 3.51 -14.46 13.37
N PRO A 271 3.71 -15.76 13.64
CA PRO A 271 4.10 -16.25 14.96
C PRO A 271 5.53 -15.89 15.35
N ALA A 272 6.43 -15.82 14.35
CA ALA A 272 7.81 -15.42 14.56
C ALA A 272 8.23 -14.43 13.46
N PRO A 273 8.71 -13.24 13.82
CA PRO A 273 9.13 -12.26 12.82
C PRO A 273 10.30 -12.79 11.99
N PRO A 274 10.31 -12.58 10.66
CA PRO A 274 11.41 -13.00 9.78
C PRO A 274 12.67 -12.14 10.01
N ALA A 275 12.50 -10.94 10.54
CA ALA A 275 13.57 -10.04 10.97
C ALA A 275 13.09 -9.11 12.09
N THR A 276 14.03 -8.54 12.85
CA THR A 276 13.71 -7.61 13.95
C THR A 276 14.49 -6.31 13.81
N PHE A 277 13.81 -5.17 13.88
CA PHE A 277 14.46 -3.87 13.93
C PHE A 277 15.26 -3.72 15.23
N THR A 278 16.51 -3.29 15.13
CA THR A 278 17.37 -3.10 16.32
C THR A 278 17.21 -1.72 16.97
N ARG A 279 16.40 -0.83 16.37
CA ARG A 279 16.24 0.59 16.72
C ARG A 279 17.52 1.43 16.63
N ARG A 280 18.58 0.89 16.04
CA ARG A 280 19.80 1.66 15.75
C ARG A 280 19.69 2.24 14.36
N VAL A 281 19.74 3.57 14.29
CA VAL A 281 19.75 4.31 13.05
C VAL A 281 21.04 5.13 13.01
N ARG A 282 21.77 5.04 11.90
CA ARG A 282 22.82 6.00 11.56
C ARG A 282 22.37 6.80 10.36
N GLU A 283 22.80 8.06 10.28
CA GLU A 283 22.45 8.94 9.17
C GLU A 283 23.69 9.49 8.47
N ALA A 284 23.56 9.73 7.17
CA ALA A 284 24.59 10.36 6.36
C ALA A 284 23.96 11.16 5.22
N VAL A 285 24.63 12.22 4.78
CA VAL A 285 24.29 12.91 3.53
C VAL A 285 25.17 12.34 2.43
N GLU A 286 24.58 11.61 1.49
CA GLU A 286 25.30 10.96 0.39
C GLU A 286 24.64 11.34 -0.93
N ALA A 287 25.47 11.69 -1.94
CA ALA A 287 25.00 12.12 -3.26
C ALA A 287 23.93 13.25 -3.22
N GLY A 288 23.95 14.08 -2.17
CA GLY A 288 23.00 15.17 -1.97
C GLY A 288 21.62 14.73 -1.45
N SER A 289 21.45 13.51 -0.96
CA SER A 289 20.25 13.03 -0.26
C SER A 289 20.58 12.69 1.19
N LEU A 290 19.58 12.64 2.07
CA LEU A 290 19.75 12.14 3.44
C LEU A 290 19.44 10.65 3.47
N ASP A 291 20.38 9.85 3.93
CA ASP A 291 20.22 8.41 4.08
C ASP A 291 20.14 8.02 5.55
N LEU A 292 19.07 7.30 5.89
CA LEU A 292 18.86 6.71 7.21
C LEU A 292 19.09 5.21 7.11
N TYR A 293 20.18 4.73 7.72
CA TYR A 293 20.53 3.32 7.75
C TYR A 293 20.01 2.71 9.05
N LEU A 294 18.90 1.99 8.93
CA LEU A 294 18.27 1.27 10.02
C LEU A 294 18.83 -0.14 10.12
N SER A 295 19.46 -0.47 11.24
CA SER A 295 20.00 -1.81 11.47
C SER A 295 18.89 -2.82 11.78
N VAL A 296 18.92 -3.96 11.09
CA VAL A 296 17.94 -5.03 11.17
C VAL A 296 18.65 -6.37 11.43
N GLN A 297 18.14 -7.14 12.39
CA GLN A 297 18.56 -8.53 12.60
C GLN A 297 17.66 -9.45 11.79
N VAL A 298 18.17 -9.94 10.67
CA VAL A 298 17.46 -10.82 9.74
C VAL A 298 17.63 -12.27 10.18
N ARG A 299 16.52 -13.01 10.26
CA ARG A 299 16.48 -14.46 10.54
C ARG A 299 16.20 -15.28 9.29
N LYS A 300 15.45 -14.72 8.35
CA LYS A 300 15.15 -15.34 7.05
C LYS A 300 15.66 -14.44 5.93
N ALA A 301 16.58 -14.91 5.12
CA ALA A 301 17.01 -14.18 3.93
C ALA A 301 15.85 -14.06 2.91
N GLY A 302 15.83 -12.98 2.15
CA GLY A 302 14.83 -12.76 1.09
C GLY A 302 14.55 -11.29 0.85
N ARG A 303 13.49 -11.00 0.07
CA ARG A 303 13.13 -9.63 -0.31
C ARG A 303 12.29 -8.95 0.76
N TYR A 304 12.83 -7.91 1.37
CA TYR A 304 12.16 -7.14 2.40
C TYR A 304 11.61 -5.84 1.83
N VAL A 305 10.39 -5.53 2.21
CA VAL A 305 9.82 -4.20 2.05
C VAL A 305 9.79 -3.55 3.42
N VAL A 306 10.41 -2.38 3.55
CA VAL A 306 10.41 -1.57 4.79
C VAL A 306 9.98 -0.17 4.43
N SER A 307 9.08 0.40 5.22
CA SER A 307 8.55 1.75 5.01
C SER A 307 8.65 2.56 6.29
N GLY A 308 8.85 3.86 6.17
CA GLY A 308 8.88 4.79 7.28
C GLY A 308 8.34 6.15 6.88
N ARG A 309 7.90 6.92 7.87
CA ARG A 309 7.33 8.25 7.69
C ARG A 309 8.26 9.28 8.30
N LEU A 310 8.31 10.45 7.69
CA LEU A 310 9.14 11.55 8.13
C LEU A 310 8.30 12.79 8.41
N ASP A 311 8.47 13.29 9.62
CA ASP A 311 7.93 14.57 10.06
C ASP A 311 9.06 15.60 10.18
N ASP A 312 8.70 16.87 10.04
CA ASP A 312 9.57 17.99 10.39
C ASP A 312 9.65 18.21 11.92
N GLU A 313 10.40 19.22 12.36
CA GLU A 313 10.53 19.58 13.78
C GLU A 313 9.17 19.86 14.45
N GLY A 314 8.21 20.40 13.71
CA GLY A 314 6.86 20.70 14.19
C GLY A 314 5.94 19.48 14.29
N GLY A 315 6.40 18.30 13.86
CA GLY A 315 5.58 17.10 13.76
C GLY A 315 4.69 17.08 12.53
N VAL A 316 4.98 17.90 11.51
CA VAL A 316 4.23 17.93 10.25
C VAL A 316 4.79 16.86 9.30
N PRO A 317 3.98 15.88 8.85
CA PRO A 317 4.44 14.85 7.92
C PRO A 317 4.77 15.46 6.55
N PHE A 318 5.98 15.23 6.05
CA PHE A 318 6.40 15.77 4.75
C PHE A 318 6.84 14.70 3.74
N ALA A 319 7.26 13.51 4.20
CA ALA A 319 7.74 12.46 3.30
C ALA A 319 7.42 11.03 3.79
N SER A 320 7.23 10.14 2.81
CA SER A 320 7.24 8.68 2.95
C SER A 320 8.51 8.15 2.32
N VAL A 321 9.19 7.23 3.01
CA VAL A 321 10.37 6.54 2.49
C VAL A 321 10.20 5.05 2.56
N SER A 322 10.73 4.33 1.57
CA SER A 322 10.67 2.88 1.54
C SER A 322 11.97 2.24 1.06
N PHE A 323 12.07 0.95 1.26
CA PHE A 323 13.15 0.07 0.86
C PHE A 323 12.52 -1.22 0.33
N ASN A 324 13.00 -1.73 -0.79
CA ASN A 324 12.52 -2.97 -1.41
C ASN A 324 13.67 -3.75 -2.05
N GLU A 325 14.49 -4.40 -1.23
CA GLU A 325 15.63 -5.18 -1.69
C GLU A 325 15.79 -6.49 -0.92
N GLU A 326 16.71 -7.32 -1.39
CA GLU A 326 17.05 -8.58 -0.73
C GLU A 326 18.02 -8.38 0.42
N LEU A 327 17.68 -8.96 1.56
CA LEU A 327 18.54 -9.00 2.74
C LEU A 327 19.01 -10.42 3.00
N GLN A 328 20.28 -10.56 3.36
CA GLN A 328 20.86 -11.81 3.81
C GLN A 328 20.58 -12.04 5.30
N GLU A 329 20.64 -13.29 5.74
CA GLU A 329 20.56 -13.62 7.16
C GLU A 329 21.68 -12.93 7.96
N GLY A 330 21.38 -12.52 9.20
CA GLY A 330 22.32 -11.83 10.07
C GLY A 330 22.01 -10.34 10.25
N LEU A 331 23.01 -9.60 10.74
CA LEU A 331 22.88 -8.16 10.94
C LEU A 331 23.03 -7.44 9.58
N GLN A 332 21.99 -6.74 9.15
CA GLN A 332 21.92 -5.99 7.90
C GLN A 332 21.55 -4.53 8.17
N GLU A 333 21.67 -3.69 7.14
CA GLU A 333 21.19 -2.31 7.16
C GLU A 333 20.14 -2.11 6.06
N VAL A 334 19.04 -1.46 6.43
CA VAL A 334 18.02 -0.97 5.52
C VAL A 334 18.29 0.50 5.28
N LYS A 335 18.50 0.88 4.01
CA LYS A 335 18.74 2.27 3.60
C LYS A 335 17.42 2.93 3.23
N LEU A 336 16.93 3.82 4.08
CA LEU A 336 15.78 4.68 3.80
C LEU A 336 16.30 6.02 3.26
N ASN A 337 16.17 6.24 1.95
CA ASN A 337 16.65 7.44 1.26
C ASN A 337 15.60 8.56 1.28
N VAL A 338 15.91 9.68 1.92
CA VAL A 338 15.15 10.93 1.81
C VAL A 338 15.76 11.75 0.69
N PHE A 339 15.09 11.78 -0.45
CA PHE A 339 15.67 12.31 -1.67
C PHE A 339 15.95 13.82 -1.55
N GLY A 340 17.14 14.26 -1.95
CA GLY A 340 17.58 15.64 -1.76
C GLY A 340 16.64 16.68 -2.36
N LYS A 341 16.10 16.40 -3.56
CA LYS A 341 15.16 17.31 -4.21
C LYS A 341 13.83 17.39 -3.45
N LEU A 342 13.39 16.29 -2.84
CA LEU A 342 12.19 16.29 -2.02
C LEU A 342 12.37 17.21 -0.80
N ILE A 343 13.51 17.11 -0.11
CA ILE A 343 13.85 18.01 1.00
C ILE A 343 13.92 19.47 0.52
N ARG A 344 14.44 19.73 -0.69
CA ARG A 344 14.51 21.08 -1.26
C ARG A 344 13.15 21.67 -1.61
N ASP A 345 12.30 20.87 -2.22
CA ASP A 345 11.00 21.30 -2.74
C ASP A 345 9.99 21.48 -1.58
N GLU A 346 10.01 20.61 -0.57
CA GLU A 346 9.11 20.69 0.60
C GLU A 346 9.67 21.59 1.72
N ALA A 347 10.99 21.83 1.73
CA ALA A 347 11.69 22.71 2.68
C ALA A 347 11.31 22.51 4.17
N PRO A 348 11.43 21.27 4.71
CA PRO A 348 11.03 20.97 6.08
C PRO A 348 11.95 21.66 7.09
N THR A 349 11.41 21.89 8.30
CA THR A 349 12.20 22.38 9.43
C THR A 349 12.93 21.22 10.09
N PHE A 350 14.24 21.37 10.31
CA PHE A 350 15.07 20.36 10.98
C PHE A 350 15.13 20.61 12.49
N PRO A 351 15.32 19.57 13.32
CA PRO A 351 15.59 18.18 12.94
C PRO A 351 14.35 17.41 12.46
N LEU A 352 14.55 16.42 11.59
CA LEU A 352 13.47 15.56 11.10
C LEU A 352 13.29 14.37 12.03
N THR A 353 12.08 13.81 12.05
CA THR A 353 11.79 12.60 12.84
C THR A 353 11.32 11.46 11.94
N LEU A 354 12.07 10.37 11.91
CA LEU A 354 11.61 9.08 11.37
C LEU A 354 10.69 8.43 12.38
N ARG A 355 9.48 8.05 11.97
CA ARG A 355 8.50 7.36 12.81
C ARG A 355 7.79 6.23 12.08
N ASP A 356 7.11 5.41 12.87
CA ASP A 356 6.19 4.37 12.41
C ASP A 356 6.78 3.46 11.34
N VAL A 357 7.92 2.84 11.64
CA VAL A 357 8.60 1.98 10.68
C VAL A 357 7.94 0.61 10.64
N GLU A 358 7.46 0.24 9.46
CA GLU A 358 6.79 -1.03 9.16
C GLU A 358 7.66 -1.85 8.22
N GLY A 359 7.60 -3.19 8.32
CA GLY A 359 8.37 -4.03 7.41
C GLY A 359 7.83 -5.44 7.31
N PHE A 360 8.09 -6.08 6.18
CA PHE A 360 7.73 -7.47 5.93
C PHE A 360 8.66 -8.13 4.92
N LEU A 361 8.79 -9.46 5.02
CA LEU A 361 9.40 -10.32 4.03
C LEU A 361 8.33 -10.71 2.99
N LEU A 362 8.58 -10.44 1.71
CA LEU A 362 7.74 -10.94 0.62
C LEU A 362 7.93 -12.45 0.44
N LYS A 363 6.82 -13.17 0.29
CA LYS A 363 6.82 -14.60 -0.05
C LYS A 363 6.46 -14.73 -1.52
N GLU A 364 7.19 -15.59 -2.23
CA GLU A 364 6.85 -15.91 -3.62
C GLU A 364 5.53 -16.67 -3.73
N MET A 365 5.17 -17.46 -2.70
CA MET A 365 3.98 -18.31 -2.65
C MET A 365 3.38 -18.39 -1.24
N GLY A 366 2.05 -18.53 -1.17
CA GLY A 366 1.28 -18.77 0.06
C GLY A 366 0.40 -17.59 0.48
N ASP A 367 -0.51 -17.86 1.42
CA ASP A 367 -1.41 -16.86 2.03
C ASP A 367 -1.14 -16.80 3.55
N PRO A 368 -0.84 -15.63 4.12
CA PRO A 368 -0.53 -14.37 3.43
C PRO A 368 0.72 -14.45 2.55
N ASP A 369 0.78 -13.53 1.59
CA ASP A 369 1.89 -13.29 0.65
C ASP A 369 3.13 -12.67 1.31
N ARG A 370 3.10 -12.48 2.63
CA ARG A 370 4.15 -11.82 3.41
C ARG A 370 4.27 -12.37 4.82
N GLU A 371 5.48 -12.28 5.39
CA GLU A 371 5.72 -12.46 6.82
C GLU A 371 6.08 -11.12 7.46
N LEU A 372 5.38 -10.75 8.53
CA LEU A 372 5.41 -9.39 9.05
C LEU A 372 6.51 -9.23 10.11
N MET A 373 7.12 -8.05 10.16
CA MET A 373 7.98 -7.61 11.25
C MET A 373 7.17 -6.81 12.26
N VAL A 374 7.63 -6.76 13.50
CA VAL A 374 7.01 -5.91 14.53
C VAL A 374 7.19 -4.44 14.15
N THR A 375 6.09 -3.71 13.98
CA THR A 375 6.09 -2.27 13.68
C THR A 375 6.72 -1.47 14.80
N MET A 376 7.63 -0.55 14.47
CA MET A 376 8.14 0.44 15.41
C MET A 376 7.23 1.67 15.41
N ARG A 377 6.17 1.63 16.21
CA ARG A 377 5.22 2.75 16.37
C ARG A 377 5.88 3.95 17.07
N GLY A 378 5.53 5.15 16.61
CA GLY A 378 6.03 6.42 17.14
C GLY A 378 7.44 6.77 16.67
N PRO A 379 8.09 7.77 17.31
CA PRO A 379 9.43 8.23 16.94
C PRO A 379 10.48 7.11 17.05
N VAL A 380 11.25 6.93 15.98
CA VAL A 380 12.34 5.94 15.87
C VAL A 380 13.71 6.62 15.90
N HIS A 381 13.86 7.73 15.17
CA HIS A 381 15.11 8.46 15.08
C HIS A 381 14.84 9.94 14.80
N THR A 382 15.59 10.82 15.47
CA THR A 382 15.58 12.26 15.20
C THR A 382 16.93 12.64 14.59
N THR A 383 16.89 13.32 13.45
CA THR A 383 18.10 13.64 12.70
C THR A 383 18.90 14.74 13.37
N ARG A 384 20.13 14.95 12.92
CA ARG A 384 20.83 16.21 13.11
C ARG A 384 20.13 17.34 12.36
N GLU A 385 20.52 18.55 12.70
CA GLU A 385 20.20 19.73 11.90
C GLU A 385 21.01 19.72 10.61
N TYR A 386 20.32 19.98 9.50
CA TYR A 386 20.92 20.15 8.19
C TYR A 386 20.46 21.46 7.58
N THR A 387 21.33 22.03 6.76
CA THR A 387 20.98 23.19 5.93
C THR A 387 20.48 22.68 4.60
N LEU A 388 19.44 23.32 4.06
CA LEU A 388 18.89 22.91 2.76
C LEU A 388 20.00 22.85 1.70
N GLN A 389 20.99 23.76 1.75
CA GLN A 389 22.12 23.85 0.81
C GLN A 389 22.91 22.54 0.62
N GLN A 390 22.86 21.61 1.58
CA GLN A 390 23.55 20.32 1.52
C GLN A 390 22.86 19.31 0.58
N PHE A 391 21.58 19.51 0.26
CA PHE A 391 20.80 18.58 -0.54
C PHE A 391 20.78 18.93 -2.03
N SER A 392 20.79 17.95 -2.92
CA SER A 392 20.79 18.16 -4.36
C SER A 392 19.42 18.66 -4.84
N PRO A 393 19.36 19.69 -5.71
CA PRO A 393 18.11 20.10 -6.37
C PRO A 393 17.78 19.25 -7.60
N ALA A 394 18.62 18.28 -7.96
CA ALA A 394 18.49 17.49 -9.19
C ALA A 394 17.29 16.53 -9.12
N GLU A 395 16.54 16.43 -10.22
CA GLU A 395 15.47 15.44 -10.35
C GLU A 395 16.03 14.02 -10.40
N TRP A 396 15.21 13.07 -9.95
CA TRP A 396 15.52 11.66 -10.06
C TRP A 396 15.71 11.27 -11.52
N ARG A 397 16.67 10.38 -11.78
CA ARG A 397 16.97 9.85 -13.11
C ARG A 397 17.02 8.33 -13.05
N SER A 398 16.43 7.71 -14.07
CA SER A 398 16.54 6.28 -14.34
C SER A 398 16.49 6.06 -15.85
N PRO A 399 17.07 4.97 -16.38
CA PRO A 399 16.98 4.66 -17.80
C PRO A 399 15.53 4.59 -18.30
N GLU A 400 14.63 4.12 -17.44
CA GLU A 400 13.20 4.07 -17.71
C GLU A 400 12.58 5.45 -17.84
N ARG A 401 12.85 6.35 -16.87
CA ARG A 401 12.37 7.73 -16.90
C ARG A 401 12.85 8.48 -18.14
N ASP A 402 14.14 8.34 -18.45
CA ASP A 402 14.74 9.00 -19.60
C ASP A 402 14.10 8.49 -20.89
N ARG A 403 13.87 7.17 -21.01
CA ARG A 403 13.18 6.57 -22.16
C ARG A 403 11.76 7.13 -22.34
N TYR A 404 10.94 7.11 -21.31
CA TYR A 404 9.55 7.59 -21.41
C TYR A 404 9.46 9.10 -21.66
N THR A 405 10.34 9.89 -21.04
CA THR A 405 10.40 11.33 -21.28
C THR A 405 10.74 11.60 -22.74
N ASN A 406 11.74 10.91 -23.30
CA ASN A 406 12.12 11.04 -24.71
C ASN A 406 10.99 10.63 -25.66
N GLU A 407 10.23 9.57 -25.36
CA GLU A 407 9.07 9.18 -26.19
C GLU A 407 7.94 10.23 -26.14
N LEU A 408 7.61 10.74 -24.95
CA LEU A 408 6.60 11.77 -24.79
C LEU A 408 7.00 13.11 -25.44
N GLU A 409 8.29 13.44 -25.42
CA GLU A 409 8.83 14.59 -26.15
C GLU A 409 8.68 14.43 -27.67
N LYS A 410 8.89 13.22 -28.22
CA LYS A 410 8.64 12.93 -29.64
C LYS A 410 7.17 13.14 -30.00
N ASP A 411 6.24 12.70 -29.15
CA ASP A 411 4.80 12.91 -29.38
C ASP A 411 4.44 14.40 -29.42
N VAL A 412 5.04 15.21 -28.54
CA VAL A 412 4.87 16.68 -28.55
C VAL A 412 5.43 17.28 -29.84
N MET A 413 6.64 16.89 -30.24
CA MET A 413 7.29 17.40 -31.45
C MET A 413 6.50 17.05 -32.71
N GLU A 414 6.02 15.81 -32.83
CA GLU A 414 5.24 15.37 -33.99
C GLU A 414 3.87 16.08 -34.04
N ALA A 415 3.18 16.19 -32.92
CA ALA A 415 1.90 16.91 -32.87
C ALA A 415 2.07 18.40 -33.22
N GLN A 416 3.16 19.05 -32.76
CA GLN A 416 3.48 20.43 -33.11
C GLN A 416 3.75 20.57 -34.60
N LYS A 417 4.58 19.70 -35.17
CA LYS A 417 4.90 19.71 -36.60
C LYS A 417 3.65 19.56 -37.48
N GLN A 418 2.71 18.69 -37.10
CA GLN A 418 1.46 18.49 -37.83
C GLN A 418 0.52 19.70 -37.71
N LEU A 419 0.49 20.35 -36.55
CA LEU A 419 -0.26 21.60 -36.36
C LEU A 419 0.33 22.71 -37.23
N ASP A 420 1.65 22.88 -37.25
CA ASP A 420 2.34 23.88 -38.05
C ASP A 420 2.08 23.66 -39.55
N ALA A 421 2.12 22.41 -40.02
CA ALA A 421 1.77 22.05 -41.39
C ALA A 421 0.31 22.44 -41.73
N ALA A 422 -0.64 22.17 -40.82
CA ALA A 422 -2.04 22.54 -40.99
C ALA A 422 -2.26 24.06 -41.00
N LEU A 423 -1.41 24.84 -40.30
CA LEU A 423 -1.42 26.30 -40.32
C LEU A 423 -0.79 26.87 -41.60
N SER A 424 0.25 26.23 -42.13
CA SER A 424 0.91 26.67 -43.37
C SER A 424 0.09 26.45 -44.65
N ASP A 425 -0.86 25.50 -44.66
CA ASP A 425 -1.81 25.26 -45.78
C ASP A 425 -2.90 26.36 -45.92
N THR A 426 -2.60 27.60 -45.52
CA THR A 426 -3.47 28.78 -45.70
C THR A 426 -3.13 29.47 -47.03
N PRO A 427 -3.99 29.45 -48.07
CA PRO A 427 -3.82 30.31 -49.23
C PRO A 427 -4.06 31.76 -48.80
N ALA A 428 -3.26 32.66 -49.36
CA ALA A 428 -3.39 34.11 -49.20
C ALA A 428 -4.79 34.60 -49.66
N PRO A 429 -5.33 35.69 -49.08
CA PRO A 429 -6.69 36.15 -49.30
C PRO A 429 -7.02 36.49 -50.76
#